data_AF-A0A7Y5AGF3-F1
#
_entry.id   AF-A0A7Y5AGF3-F1
#
_cell.length_a   1.000
_cell.length_b   1.000
_cell.length_c   1.000
_cell.angle_alpha   90.00
_cell.angle_beta   90.00
_cell.angle_gamma   90.00
#
_symmetry.space_group_name_H-M   'P 1'
#
loop_
_entity.id
_entity.type
_entity.pdbx_description
1 polymer ?
#
loop_
_entity_poly.entity_id
_entity_poly.type
_entity_poly.pdbx_seq_one_letter_code
_entity_poly.pdbx_strand_id
1 'polypeptide(L)'
;MDLAQLKKKGGVIADALVPKKVEWKHTDEEGKPITDKFTVHVRRHAFGVMEAMFAGGEAERYKNARYLSASIMLGEGGVEELPFEDAVNLDPGLGILLLNAVNEVNNPPAKKSPRPKRSGTNSSLTA
;
A
#
# COMPACT_ATOMS: atom_id res chain seq x y z
N MET A 1 4.33 0.41 28.73
CA MET A 1 4.29 -0.55 27.62
C MET A 1 5.46 -1.49 27.80
N ASP A 2 5.23 -2.79 27.74
CA ASP A 2 6.29 -3.82 27.67
C ASP A 2 6.34 -4.48 26.27
N LEU A 3 7.29 -5.39 26.06
CA LEU A 3 7.47 -6.07 24.77
C LEU A 3 6.26 -6.93 24.36
N ALA A 4 5.63 -7.63 25.30
CA ALA A 4 4.48 -8.48 25.01
C ALA A 4 3.28 -7.64 24.60
N GLN A 5 3.06 -6.52 25.29
CA GLN A 5 2.03 -5.53 24.94
C GLN A 5 2.31 -4.89 23.57
N LEU A 6 3.57 -4.58 23.25
CA LEU A 6 3.95 -4.03 21.94
C LEU A 6 3.67 -5.02 20.81
N LYS A 7 4.07 -6.29 20.97
CA LYS A 7 3.78 -7.37 20.00
C LYS A 7 2.28 -7.57 19.82
N LYS A 8 1.51 -7.63 20.91
CA LYS A 8 0.04 -7.78 20.87
C LYS A 8 -0.65 -6.63 20.13
N LYS A 9 -0.07 -5.44 20.15
CA LYS A 9 -0.57 -4.25 19.42
C LYS A 9 -0.11 -4.19 17.96
N GLY A 10 0.63 -5.19 17.46
CA GLY A 10 1.14 -5.23 16.09
C GLY A 10 2.42 -4.41 15.86
N GLY A 11 3.12 -4.00 16.93
CA GLY A 11 4.39 -3.28 16.81
C GLY A 11 5.56 -4.15 16.30
N VAL A 12 5.39 -5.47 16.30
CA VAL A 12 6.26 -6.41 15.59
C VAL A 12 5.39 -7.14 14.56
N ILE A 13 5.74 -6.97 13.29
CA ILE A 13 4.99 -7.53 12.17
C ILE A 13 5.49 -8.95 11.91
N ALA A 14 4.57 -9.90 11.82
CA ALA A 14 4.83 -11.21 11.25
C ALA A 14 4.52 -11.15 9.74
N ASP A 15 5.26 -11.92 8.94
CA ASP A 15 4.98 -12.06 7.51
C ASP A 15 3.52 -12.51 7.31
N ALA A 16 2.77 -11.66 6.62
CA ALA A 16 1.38 -11.92 6.31
C ALA A 16 1.03 -11.28 4.97
N LEU A 17 0.28 -12.03 4.17
CA LEU A 17 -0.32 -11.55 2.93
C LEU A 17 -1.68 -10.93 3.24
N VAL A 18 -1.90 -9.70 2.77
CA VAL A 18 -3.16 -8.98 2.92
C VAL A 18 -3.85 -8.88 1.58
N PRO A 19 -5.03 -9.50 1.39
CA PRO A 19 -5.75 -9.40 0.13
C PRO A 19 -6.30 -7.98 -0.09
N LYS A 20 -6.12 -7.47 -1.31
CA LYS A 20 -6.57 -6.15 -1.77
C LYS A 20 -7.26 -6.31 -3.12
N LYS A 21 -8.49 -5.81 -3.21
CA LYS A 21 -9.22 -5.72 -4.48
C LYS A 21 -8.73 -4.50 -5.25
N VAL A 22 -8.42 -4.70 -6.53
CA VAL A 22 -7.97 -3.66 -7.46
C VAL A 22 -8.97 -3.58 -8.61
N GLU A 23 -9.28 -2.35 -9.03
CA GLU A 23 -10.06 -2.07 -10.24
C GLU A 23 -9.17 -1.25 -11.16
N TRP A 24 -8.72 -1.86 -12.26
CA TRP A 24 -7.86 -1.23 -13.25
C TRP A 24 -8.68 -0.86 -14.48
N LYS A 25 -8.68 0.44 -14.79
CA LYS A 25 -9.33 0.98 -15.98
C LYS A 25 -8.25 1.29 -17.00
N HIS A 26 -8.34 0.67 -18.16
CA HIS A 26 -7.40 0.89 -19.25
C HIS A 26 -8.09 0.72 -20.59
N THR A 27 -7.31 0.75 -21.66
CA THR A 27 -7.78 0.60 -23.02
C THR A 27 -7.28 -0.74 -23.57
N ASP A 28 -8.11 -1.45 -24.33
CA ASP A 28 -7.71 -2.66 -25.05
C ASP A 28 -6.87 -2.31 -26.31
N GLU A 29 -6.43 -3.35 -27.04
CA GLU A 29 -5.66 -3.19 -28.27
C GLU A 29 -6.41 -2.43 -29.39
N GLU A 30 -7.74 -2.38 -29.32
CA GLU A 30 -8.60 -1.70 -30.29
C GLU A 30 -8.95 -0.26 -29.90
N GLY A 31 -8.44 0.23 -28.76
CA GLY A 31 -8.73 1.59 -28.31
C GLY A 31 -10.00 1.72 -27.47
N LYS A 32 -10.64 0.62 -27.05
CA LYS A 32 -11.88 0.65 -26.25
C LYS A 32 -11.58 0.62 -24.75
N PRO A 33 -12.34 1.38 -23.94
CA PRO A 33 -12.16 1.37 -22.49
C PRO A 33 -12.66 0.05 -21.88
N ILE A 34 -11.80 -0.59 -21.10
CA ILE A 34 -12.07 -1.80 -20.35
C ILE A 34 -11.76 -1.61 -18.87
N THR A 35 -12.36 -2.46 -18.03
CA THR A 35 -12.18 -2.41 -16.58
C THR A 35 -12.01 -3.81 -16.03
N ASP A 36 -10.80 -4.10 -15.56
CA ASP A 36 -10.45 -5.37 -14.94
C ASP A 36 -10.51 -5.27 -13.42
N LYS A 37 -11.10 -6.29 -12.80
CA LYS A 37 -11.23 -6.41 -11.35
C LYS A 37 -10.60 -7.70 -10.90
N PHE A 38 -9.58 -7.59 -10.07
CA PHE A 38 -8.84 -8.73 -9.56
C PHE A 38 -8.37 -8.48 -8.13
N THR A 39 -7.90 -9.55 -7.48
CA THR A 39 -7.34 -9.49 -6.14
C THR A 39 -5.83 -9.66 -6.22
N VAL A 40 -5.12 -8.78 -5.53
CA VAL A 40 -3.69 -8.93 -5.25
C VAL A 40 -3.50 -9.21 -3.77
N HIS A 41 -2.44 -9.90 -3.42
CA HIS A 41 -2.05 -10.17 -2.04
C HIS A 41 -0.80 -9.35 -1.73
N VAL A 42 -0.90 -8.45 -0.78
CA VAL A 42 0.22 -7.57 -0.41
C VAL A 42 0.98 -8.17 0.76
N ARG A 43 2.28 -8.43 0.57
CA ARG A 43 3.20 -8.82 1.63
C ARG A 43 3.43 -7.64 2.58
N ARG A 44 3.19 -7.88 3.88
CA ARG A 44 3.57 -6.93 4.92
C ARG A 44 5.07 -6.97 5.15
N HIS A 45 5.72 -5.81 5.10
CA HIS A 45 7.15 -5.71 5.34
C HIS A 45 7.43 -5.23 6.77
N ALA A 46 8.25 -5.98 7.49
CA ALA A 46 8.84 -5.52 8.74
C ALA A 46 9.84 -4.38 8.47
N PHE A 47 10.12 -3.57 9.51
CA PHE A 47 10.98 -2.38 9.39
C PHE A 47 12.35 -2.69 8.76
N GLY A 48 13.06 -3.70 9.23
CA GLY A 48 14.38 -4.07 8.69
C GLY A 48 14.34 -4.59 7.25
N VAL A 49 13.22 -5.17 6.81
CA VAL A 49 13.04 -5.60 5.41
C VAL A 49 12.92 -4.37 4.49
N MET A 50 12.16 -3.37 4.92
CA MET A 50 12.06 -2.09 4.20
C MET A 50 13.40 -1.37 4.12
N GLU A 51 14.16 -1.32 5.23
CA GLU A 51 15.49 -0.72 5.24
C GLU A 51 16.44 -1.42 4.26
N ALA A 52 16.48 -2.76 4.29
CA ALA A 52 17.33 -3.54 3.40
C ALA A 52 16.94 -3.35 1.91
N MET A 53 15.64 -3.28 1.62
CA MET A 53 15.12 -3.11 0.25
C MET A 53 15.57 -1.80 -0.42
N PHE A 54 15.79 -0.75 0.38
CA PHE A 54 16.16 0.57 -0.12
C PHE A 54 17.61 0.96 0.20
N ALA A 55 18.44 0.01 0.65
CA ALA A 55 19.85 0.23 0.88
C ALA A 55 20.65 0.16 -0.45
N GLY A 56 21.45 1.18 -0.74
CA GLY A 56 22.39 1.22 -1.89
C GLY A 56 21.90 2.04 -3.10
N GLY A 57 22.84 2.42 -3.98
CA GLY A 57 22.60 3.38 -5.07
C GLY A 57 21.70 2.86 -6.21
N GLU A 58 21.83 1.59 -6.61
CA GLU A 58 20.95 0.97 -7.63
C GLU A 58 19.49 0.77 -7.16
N ALA A 59 19.21 1.00 -5.88
CA ALA A 59 17.86 1.02 -5.33
C ALA A 59 17.13 2.36 -5.58
N GLU A 60 17.85 3.42 -5.94
CA GLU A 60 17.25 4.70 -6.32
C GLU A 60 16.57 4.60 -7.69
N ARG A 61 17.21 3.87 -8.62
CA ARG A 61 16.63 3.59 -9.94
C ARG A 61 15.55 2.50 -9.78
N TYR A 62 14.33 2.82 -10.22
CA TYR A 62 13.16 1.92 -10.14
C TYR A 62 12.72 1.53 -8.72
N LYS A 63 12.94 2.41 -7.73
CA LYS A 63 12.52 2.22 -6.34
C LYS A 63 11.10 1.65 -6.20
N ASN A 64 10.15 2.20 -6.96
CA ASN A 64 8.75 1.75 -6.91
C ASN A 64 8.58 0.33 -7.48
N ALA A 65 9.23 0.00 -8.61
CA ALA A 65 9.14 -1.34 -9.19
C ALA A 65 9.74 -2.40 -8.25
N ARG A 66 10.89 -2.11 -7.61
CA ARG A 66 11.47 -2.97 -6.57
C ARG A 66 10.48 -3.19 -5.42
N TYR A 67 9.85 -2.12 -4.98
CA TYR A 67 8.87 -2.18 -3.90
C TYR A 67 7.64 -3.00 -4.29
N LEU A 68 7.14 -2.84 -5.52
CA LEU A 68 6.03 -3.62 -6.05
C LEU A 68 6.40 -5.11 -6.16
N SER A 69 7.53 -5.44 -6.77
CA SER A 69 7.98 -6.83 -6.92
C SER A 69 8.14 -7.55 -5.58
N ALA A 70 8.66 -6.86 -4.57
CA ALA A 70 8.79 -7.42 -3.22
C ALA A 70 7.46 -7.53 -2.46
N SER A 71 6.42 -6.82 -2.88
CA SER A 71 5.17 -6.65 -2.11
C SER A 71 3.96 -7.32 -2.75
N ILE A 72 3.88 -7.38 -4.07
CA ILE A 72 2.71 -7.88 -4.80
C ILE A 72 2.88 -9.38 -5.04
N MET A 73 1.91 -10.13 -4.55
CA MET A 73 1.69 -11.52 -4.86
C MET A 73 0.36 -11.69 -5.60
N LEU A 74 0.35 -12.50 -6.64
CA LEU A 74 -0.76 -12.80 -7.52
C LEU A 74 -1.19 -14.27 -7.34
N GLY A 75 -2.20 -14.68 -8.09
CA GLY A 75 -2.78 -16.02 -8.01
C GLY A 75 -3.62 -16.26 -6.75
N GLU A 76 -4.22 -17.44 -6.69
CA GLU A 76 -5.03 -17.86 -5.55
C GLU A 76 -4.15 -17.96 -4.29
N GLY A 77 -4.54 -17.25 -3.23
CA GLY A 77 -3.77 -17.20 -1.98
C GLY A 77 -2.44 -16.43 -2.04
N GLY A 78 -2.09 -15.81 -3.16
CA GLY A 78 -0.86 -15.03 -3.29
C GLY A 78 0.39 -15.89 -3.43
N VAL A 79 0.31 -16.97 -4.23
CA VAL A 79 1.41 -17.92 -4.45
C VAL A 79 2.35 -17.52 -5.58
N GLU A 80 1.96 -16.56 -6.41
CA GLU A 80 2.73 -16.11 -7.56
C GLU A 80 3.40 -14.77 -7.23
N GLU A 81 4.72 -14.67 -7.36
CA GLU A 81 5.43 -13.41 -7.18
C GLU A 81 5.33 -12.54 -8.43
N LEU A 82 5.28 -11.20 -8.28
CA LEU A 82 5.47 -10.28 -9.40
C LEU A 82 6.97 -10.13 -9.68
N PRO A 83 7.50 -10.65 -10.81
CA PRO A 83 8.91 -10.51 -11.14
C PRO A 83 9.31 -9.05 -11.28
N PHE A 84 10.58 -8.73 -10.97
CA PHE A 84 11.07 -7.35 -11.03
C PHE A 84 10.96 -6.75 -12.44
N GLU A 85 11.32 -7.52 -13.46
CA GLU A 85 11.25 -7.07 -14.86
C GLU A 85 9.82 -6.72 -15.27
N ASP A 86 8.84 -7.51 -14.83
CA ASP A 86 7.43 -7.22 -15.09
C ASP A 86 6.99 -5.96 -14.32
N ALA A 87 7.43 -5.79 -13.07
CA ALA A 87 7.16 -4.60 -12.28
C ALA A 87 7.74 -3.31 -12.89
N VAL A 88 8.89 -3.39 -13.58
CA VAL A 88 9.48 -2.26 -14.32
C VAL A 88 8.67 -1.89 -15.55
N ASN A 89 8.04 -2.88 -16.19
CA ASN A 89 7.33 -2.74 -17.46
C ASN A 89 5.79 -2.68 -17.32
N LEU A 90 5.28 -2.53 -16.09
CA LEU A 90 3.84 -2.36 -15.86
C LEU A 90 3.29 -1.16 -16.63
N ASP A 91 2.04 -1.29 -17.08
CA ASP A 91 1.25 -0.11 -17.45
C ASP A 91 1.34 0.95 -16.33
N PRO A 92 1.61 2.23 -16.64
CA PRO A 92 1.79 3.25 -15.62
C PRO A 92 0.57 3.40 -14.70
N GLY A 93 -0.65 3.28 -15.24
CA GLY A 93 -1.89 3.34 -14.47
C GLY A 93 -2.00 2.16 -13.50
N LEU A 94 -1.70 0.95 -13.96
CA LEU A 94 -1.64 -0.24 -13.12
C LEU A 94 -0.56 -0.12 -12.04
N GLY A 95 0.64 0.34 -12.39
CA GLY A 95 1.74 0.55 -11.45
C GLY A 95 1.36 1.48 -10.29
N ILE A 96 0.66 2.58 -10.58
CA ILE A 96 0.14 3.51 -9.56
C ILE A 96 -0.90 2.82 -8.67
N LEU A 97 -1.84 2.07 -9.26
CA LEU A 97 -2.88 1.36 -8.50
C LEU A 97 -2.28 0.33 -7.54
N LEU A 98 -1.32 -0.47 -8.02
CA LEU A 98 -0.63 -1.46 -7.19
C LEU A 98 0.18 -0.77 -6.09
N LEU A 99 0.85 0.35 -6.38
CA LEU A 99 1.61 1.09 -5.38
C LEU A 99 0.71 1.64 -4.27
N ASN A 100 -0.49 2.12 -4.62
CA ASN A 100 -1.48 2.54 -3.63
C ASN A 100 -1.92 1.37 -2.74
N ALA A 101 -2.21 0.20 -3.35
CA ALA A 101 -2.57 -1.00 -2.58
C ALA A 101 -1.45 -1.41 -1.61
N VAL A 102 -0.19 -1.35 -2.04
CA VAL A 102 0.97 -1.63 -1.19
C VAL A 102 1.10 -0.62 -0.05
N ASN A 103 0.96 0.67 -0.35
CA ASN A 103 1.05 1.74 0.65
C ASN A 103 -0.06 1.66 1.70
N GLU A 104 -1.28 1.28 1.33
CA GLU A 104 -2.36 1.09 2.31
C GLU A 104 -2.06 0.00 3.34
N VAL A 105 -1.23 -0.97 2.99
CA VAL A 105 -0.86 -2.09 3.87
C VAL A 105 0.39 -1.76 4.69
N ASN A 106 1.41 -1.19 4.05
CA ASN A 106 2.75 -1.02 4.63
C ASN A 106 3.05 0.40 5.12
N ASN A 107 2.30 1.40 4.67
CA ASN A 107 2.40 2.79 5.13
C ASN A 107 1.01 3.45 5.22
N PRO A 108 0.10 2.88 6.04
CA PRO A 108 -1.28 3.35 6.09
C PRO A 108 -1.31 4.82 6.53
N PRO A 109 -2.11 5.68 5.87
CA PRO A 109 -2.25 7.06 6.29
C PRO A 109 -2.74 7.10 7.74
N ALA A 110 -2.23 8.06 8.52
CA ALA A 110 -2.70 8.27 9.89
C ALA A 110 -4.23 8.37 9.89
N LYS A 111 -4.90 7.53 10.68
CA LYS A 111 -6.36 7.60 10.83
C LYS A 111 -6.70 9.02 11.26
N LYS A 112 -7.38 9.78 10.41
CA LYS A 112 -7.84 11.13 10.74
C LYS A 112 -8.70 11.01 11.99
N SER A 113 -8.18 11.46 13.12
CA SER A 113 -8.98 11.58 14.34
C SER A 113 -10.14 12.54 14.05
N PRO A 114 -11.36 12.25 14.52
CA PRO A 114 -12.48 13.17 14.35
C PRO A 114 -12.07 14.53 14.92
N ARG A 115 -12.08 15.58 14.07
CA ARG A 115 -11.80 16.94 14.53
C ARG A 115 -12.84 17.28 15.61
N PRO A 116 -12.44 17.66 16.83
CA PRO A 116 -13.41 18.03 17.85
C PRO A 116 -14.25 19.20 17.33
N LYS A 117 -15.57 19.04 17.33
CA LYS A 117 -16.50 20.13 17.02
C LYS A 117 -16.26 21.25 18.02
N ARG A 118 -15.73 22.40 17.57
CA ARG A 118 -15.72 23.63 18.37
C ARG A 118 -17.17 23.99 18.65
N SER A 119 -17.63 23.83 19.90
CA SER A 119 -18.85 24.46 20.38
C SER A 119 -18.61 25.96 20.45
N GLY A 120 -19.11 26.69 19.46
CA GLY A 120 -19.10 28.15 19.49
C GLY A 120 -20.07 28.62 20.57
N THR A 121 -19.54 29.07 21.71
CA THR A 121 -20.30 29.87 22.67
C THR A 121 -20.41 31.27 22.08
N ASN A 122 -21.56 31.60 21.49
CA ASN A 122 -21.91 32.99 21.20
C ASN A 122 -22.34 33.64 22.53
N SER A 123 -21.44 34.39 23.15
CA SER A 123 -21.82 35.36 24.18
C SER A 123 -22.33 36.63 23.50
N SER A 124 -23.64 36.75 23.37
CA SER A 124 -24.31 38.03 23.08
C SER A 124 -24.22 38.92 24.32
N LEU A 125 -23.35 39.92 24.28
CA LEU A 125 -23.35 41.02 25.24
C LEU A 125 -24.32 42.09 24.75
N THR A 126 -25.45 42.18 25.44
CA THR A 126 -26.32 43.36 25.49
C THR A 126 -25.64 44.43 26.35
N ALA A 127 -25.45 45.62 25.79
CA ALA A 127 -25.51 46.91 26.47
C ALA A 127 -25.70 48.01 25.42
#